data_AF-A0A0R1P1I7-F1
#
_entry.id   AF-A0A0R1P1I7-F1
#
_cell.length_a   1.000
_cell.length_b   1.000
_cell.length_c   1.000
_cell.angle_alpha   90.00
_cell.angle_beta   90.00
_cell.angle_gamma   90.00
#
_symmetry.space_group_name_H-M   'P 1'
#
loop_
_entity.id
_entity.type
_entity.pdbx_description
1 polymer ?
#
loop_
_entity_poly.entity_id
_entity_poly.type
_entity_poly.pdbx_seq_one_letter_code
_entity_poly.pdbx_strand_id
1 'polypeptide(L)' 'MQNDFKYTWLAHQPYPKTLSELEDLVKRGVEYFNTVEISSKCNNLTAEDYRNEVA' A
#
# COMPACT_ATOMS: atom_id res chain seq x y z
N MET A 1 6.00 9.23 14.87
CA MET A 1 5.24 7.98 14.72
C MET A 1 4.78 7.89 13.28
N GLN A 2 5.45 7.09 12.45
CA GLN A 2 5.16 7.04 11.01
C GLN A 2 4.88 5.61 10.51
N ASN A 3 4.69 4.67 11.45
CA ASN A 3 4.53 3.25 11.15
C ASN A 3 3.07 2.75 11.23
N ASP A 4 2.11 3.54 11.71
CA ASP A 4 0.76 3.00 11.97
C ASP A 4 -0.13 2.85 10.74
N PHE A 5 0.05 3.61 9.67
CA PHE A 5 -0.91 3.57 8.55
C PHE A 5 -0.96 2.21 7.85
N LYS A 6 0.20 1.55 7.66
CA LYS A 6 0.23 0.21 7.05
C LYS A 6 -0.42 -0.85 7.94
N TYR A 7 -0.22 -0.75 9.26
CA TYR A 7 -0.91 -1.61 10.22
C TYR A 7 -2.41 -1.34 10.25
N THR A 8 -2.82 -0.08 10.17
CA THR A 8 -4.23 0.32 10.04
C THR A 8 -4.83 -0.25 8.76
N TRP A 9 -4.17 -0.11 7.60
CA TRP A 9 -4.65 -0.69 6.34
C TRP A 9 -4.82 -2.20 6.46
N LEU A 10 -3.84 -2.89 7.03
CA LEU A 10 -3.87 -4.35 7.24
C LEU A 10 -4.97 -4.79 8.21
N ALA A 11 -5.21 -4.02 9.28
CA ALA A 11 -6.27 -4.31 10.26
C ALA A 11 -7.69 -4.22 9.67
N HIS A 12 -7.87 -3.47 8.58
CA HIS A 12 -9.14 -3.40 7.84
C HIS A 12 -9.29 -4.51 6.79
N GLN A 13 -8.28 -5.36 6.60
CA GLN A 13 -8.35 -6.44 5.63
C GLN A 13 -8.93 -7.71 6.27
N PRO A 14 -9.72 -8.50 5.52
CA PRO A 14 -10.09 -9.83 5.96
C PRO A 14 -8.84 -10.67 6.22
N TYR A 15 -8.85 -11.43 7.33
CA TYR A 15 -7.76 -12.36 7.62
C TYR A 15 -7.82 -13.54 6.62
N PRO A 16 -6.77 -13.76 5.81
CA PRO A 16 -6.76 -14.82 4.81
C PRO A 16 -6.69 -16.18 5.50
N LYS A 17 -7.49 -17.14 5.02
CA LYS A 17 -7.55 -18.53 5.52
C LYS A 17 -6.86 -19.51 4.58
N THR A 18 -6.64 -19.11 3.34
CA THR A 18 -5.94 -19.90 2.31
C THR A 18 -4.75 -19.15 1.74
N LEU A 19 -3.85 -19.89 1.08
CA LEU A 19 -2.72 -19.30 0.37
C LEU A 19 -3.17 -18.32 -0.72
N SER A 20 -4.18 -18.69 -1.51
CA SER A 20 -4.73 -17.83 -2.56
C SER A 20 -5.25 -16.51 -2.00
N GLU A 21 -5.98 -16.55 -0.88
CA GLU A 21 -6.49 -15.33 -0.24
C GLU A 21 -5.36 -14.46 0.31
N LEU A 22 -4.26 -15.06 0.79
CA LEU A 22 -3.07 -14.33 1.22
C LEU A 22 -2.36 -13.68 0.04
N GLU A 23 -2.20 -14.39 -1.08
CA GLU A 23 -1.60 -13.86 -2.31
C GLU A 23 -2.42 -12.68 -2.85
N ASP A 24 -3.74 -12.81 -2.89
CA ASP A 24 -4.65 -11.74 -3.29
C ASP A 24 -4.59 -10.53 -2.35
N LEU A 25 -4.47 -10.77 -1.04
CA LEU A 25 -4.29 -9.69 -0.05
C LEU A 25 -2.97 -8.93 -0.28
N VAL A 26 -1.87 -9.66 -0.51
CA VAL A 26 -0.56 -9.05 -0.80
C VAL A 26 -0.62 -8.25 -2.10
N LYS A 27 -1.23 -8.80 -3.16
CA LYS A 27 -1.37 -8.11 -4.44
C LYS A 27 -2.15 -6.80 -4.29
N ARG A 28 -3.29 -6.81 -3.59
CA ARG A 28 -4.07 -5.60 -3.31
C ARG A 28 -3.30 -4.59 -2.49
N GLY A 29 -2.49 -5.04 -1.52
CA GLY A 29 -1.63 -4.16 -0.73
C GLY A 29 -0.55 -3.49 -1.59
N VAL A 30 0.14 -4.26 -2.43
CA VAL A 30 1.16 -3.74 -3.35
C VAL A 30 0.55 -2.70 -4.29
N GLU A 31 -0.62 -2.98 -4.86
CA GLU A 31 -1.30 -2.03 -5.74
C GLU A 31 -1.68 -0.75 -4.98
N TYR A 32 -2.39 -0.88 -3.86
CA TYR A 32 -2.84 0.27 -3.06
C TYR A 32 -1.69 1.20 -2.63
N PHE A 33 -0.60 0.64 -2.09
CA PHE A 33 0.52 1.45 -1.61
C PHE A 33 1.37 2.05 -2.73
N ASN A 34 1.26 1.55 -3.96
CA ASN A 34 1.97 2.12 -5.11
C ASN A 34 1.16 3.20 -5.82
N THR A 35 -0.15 3.01 -5.96
CA THR A 35 -0.99 3.81 -6.87
C THR A 35 -2.07 4.63 -6.17
N VAL A 36 -2.35 4.37 -4.88
CA VAL A 36 -3.45 5.02 -4.15
C VAL A 36 -2.94 5.78 -2.92
N GLU A 37 -2.00 5.20 -2.16
CA GLU A 37 -1.44 5.89 -1.00
C GLU A 37 -0.66 7.14 -1.43
N ILE A 38 -1.16 8.31 -1.03
CA ILE A 38 -0.46 9.58 -1.18
C ILE A 38 0.39 9.80 0.07
N SER A 39 1.70 9.90 -0.12
CA SER A 39 2.64 10.03 1.00
C SER A 39 3.27 11.41 1.01
N SER A 40 3.29 12.07 2.18
CA SER A 40 4.04 13.31 2.37
C SER A 40 5.56 13.13 2.19
N LYS A 41 6.05 11.88 2.26
CA LYS A 41 7.45 11.54 1.90
C LYS A 41 7.70 11.51 0.40
N CYS A 42 6.64 11.32 -0.39
CA CYS A 42 6.68 11.27 -1.85
C CYS A 42 6.14 12.59 -2.41
N ASN A 43 6.45 13.74 -1.80
CA ASN A 43 5.96 15.06 -2.21
C ASN A 43 4.42 15.20 -2.31
N ASN A 44 3.67 14.43 -1.50
CA ASN A 44 2.21 14.31 -1.62
C ASN A 44 1.75 13.72 -2.98
N LEU A 45 2.55 12.85 -3.55
CA LEU A 45 2.22 12.01 -4.70
C LEU A 45 2.04 10.55 -4.28
N THR A 46 1.50 9.76 -5.19
CA THR A 46 1.60 8.30 -5.11
C THR A 46 3.05 7.86 -5.29
N ALA A 47 3.39 6.65 -4.86
CA ALA A 47 4.75 6.16 -5.04
C ALA A 47 5.10 5.98 -6.53
N GLU A 48 4.12 5.65 -7.37
CA GLU A 48 4.30 5.58 -8.82
C GLU A 48 4.53 6.97 -9.44
N ASP A 49 3.67 7.94 -9.14
CA ASP A 49 3.80 9.31 -9.66
C ASP A 49 5.13 9.93 -9.25
N TYR A 50 5.53 9.75 -7.98
CA TYR A 50 6.83 10.20 -7.50
C TYR A 50 7.95 9.60 -8.35
N ARG A 51 7.98 8.27 -8.55
CA ARG A 51 9.01 7.62 -9.38
C ARG A 51 9.03 8.12 -10.82
N ASN A 52 7.87 8.40 -11.40
CA ASN A 52 7.75 8.90 -12.76
C ASN A 52 8.16 10.38 -12.88
N GLU A 53 8.00 11.19 -11.83
CA GLU A 53 8.50 12.58 -11.79
C GLU A 53 10.02 12.66 -11.63
N VAL A 54 10.65 11.69 -10.94
CA VAL A 54 12.12 11.65 -10.79
C VAL A 54 12.85 10.91 -11.93
N ALA A 55 12.13 10.40 -12.93
CA ALA A 55 12.67 9.68 -14.09
C ALA A 55 13.03 10.62 -15.24
#